data_AF-A0A285Q4Q1-F1
#
_entry.id   AF-A0A285Q4Q1-F1
#
_cell.length_a   1.000
_cell.length_b   1.000
_cell.length_c   1.000
_cell.angle_alpha   90.00
_cell.angle_beta   90.00
_cell.angle_gamma   90.00
#
_symmetry.space_group_name_H-M   'P 1'
#
loop_
_entity.id
_entity.type
_entity.pdbx_description
1 polymer ?
#
loop_
_entity_poly.entity_id
_entity_poly.type
_entity_poly.pdbx_seq_one_letter_code
_entity_poly.pdbx_strand_id
1 'polypeptide(L)'
;MSNPIPDSERTEIEAAAFRRLVKHLGDNPDVQNIDLMNLAGFCRNCLSKWYRAEASERGHEISDPAAREEIYGMPYDQWKAIHQAGPKQDHK
;
A
#
# COMPACT_ATOMS: atom_id res chain seq x y z
N MET A 1 0.15 26.55 18.38
CA MET A 1 -0.39 27.05 17.09
C MET A 1 0.40 26.37 15.98
N SER A 2 -0.25 25.90 14.93
CA SER A 2 0.41 25.27 13.78
C SER A 2 0.80 26.32 12.74
N ASN A 3 1.98 26.17 12.15
CA ASN A 3 2.42 27.00 11.02
C ASN A 3 1.83 26.44 9.70
N PRO A 4 1.48 27.29 8.73
CA PRO A 4 1.01 26.83 7.42
C PRO A 4 2.12 26.11 6.64
N ILE A 5 1.77 24.99 6.01
CA ILE A 5 2.67 24.19 5.16
C ILE A 5 2.54 24.71 3.72
N PRO A 6 3.66 25.11 3.07
CA PRO A 6 3.66 25.46 1.64
C PRO A 6 3.24 24.28 0.78
N ASP A 7 2.56 24.53 -0.35
CA ASP A 7 2.06 23.44 -1.21
C ASP A 7 3.18 22.58 -1.80
N SER A 8 4.37 23.15 -2.04
CA SER A 8 5.55 22.39 -2.47
C SER A 8 6.01 21.37 -1.41
N GLU A 9 5.96 21.74 -0.13
CA GLU A 9 6.32 20.85 0.98
C GLU A 9 5.19 19.86 1.30
N ARG A 10 3.93 20.23 1.02
CA ARG A 10 2.76 19.39 1.25
C ARG A 10 2.89 18.05 0.52
N THR A 11 3.22 18.07 -0.78
CA THR A 11 3.40 16.83 -1.56
C THR A 11 4.51 15.95 -1.01
N GLU A 12 5.64 16.54 -0.58
CA GLU A 12 6.75 15.78 0.00
C GLU A 12 6.38 15.14 1.33
N ILE A 13 5.64 15.86 2.17
CA ILE A 13 5.15 15.39 3.47
C ILE A 13 4.13 14.26 3.29
N GLU A 14 3.17 14.42 2.37
CA GLU A 14 2.17 13.38 2.05
C GLU A 14 2.85 12.11 1.53
N ALA A 15 3.80 12.25 0.61
CA ALA A 15 4.59 11.13 0.10
C ALA A 15 5.43 10.47 1.22
N ALA A 16 6.01 11.24 2.14
CA ALA A 16 6.76 10.71 3.28
C ALA A 16 5.86 9.97 4.28
N ALA A 17 4.66 10.49 4.54
CA ALA A 17 3.66 9.83 5.37
C ALA A 17 3.19 8.51 4.74
N PHE A 18 2.95 8.49 3.43
CA PHE A 18 2.60 7.28 2.69
C PHE A 18 3.70 6.22 2.76
N ARG A 19 4.97 6.61 2.51
CA ARG A 19 6.13 5.71 2.67
C ARG A 19 6.24 5.16 4.09
N ARG A 20 5.92 5.97 5.11
CA ARG A 20 5.90 5.53 6.51
C ARG A 20 4.79 4.52 6.78
N LEU A 21 3.60 4.70 6.20
CA LEU A 21 2.50 3.72 6.28
C LEU A 21 2.89 2.40 5.62
N VAL A 22 3.43 2.44 4.41
CA VAL A 22 3.92 1.25 3.68
C VAL A 22 4.94 0.49 4.53
N LYS A 23 5.94 1.19 5.06
CA LYS A 23 6.92 0.59 5.96
C LYS A 23 6.28 -0.03 7.19
N HIS A 24 5.37 0.68 7.85
CA HIS A 24 4.68 0.18 9.03
C HIS A 24 3.90 -1.11 8.74
N LEU A 25 3.19 -1.17 7.61
CA LEU A 25 2.46 -2.38 7.19
C LEU A 25 3.39 -3.53 6.80
N GLY A 26 4.59 -3.24 6.30
CA GLY A 26 5.63 -4.23 6.00
C GLY A 26 6.30 -4.79 7.27
N ASP A 27 6.54 -3.93 8.27
CA ASP A 27 7.10 -4.32 9.58
C ASP A 27 6.09 -5.13 10.43
N ASN A 28 4.79 -5.10 10.10
CA ASN A 28 3.71 -5.79 10.81
C ASN A 28 2.98 -6.78 9.87
N PRO A 29 3.64 -7.88 9.45
CA PRO A 29 3.07 -8.86 8.52
C PRO A 29 1.95 -9.73 9.14
N ASP A 30 1.87 -9.76 10.47
CA ASP A 30 0.80 -10.40 11.24
C ASP A 30 -0.57 -9.74 10.99
N VAL A 31 -0.59 -8.44 10.72
CA VAL A 31 -1.81 -7.71 10.31
C VAL A 31 -2.25 -8.19 8.93
N GLN A 32 -3.22 -9.10 8.85
CA GLN A 32 -3.66 -9.66 7.58
C GLN A 32 -4.47 -8.66 6.76
N ASN A 33 -4.41 -8.77 5.43
CA ASN A 33 -5.22 -7.94 4.55
C ASN A 33 -6.73 -8.13 4.78
N ILE A 34 -7.17 -9.34 5.15
CA ILE A 34 -8.58 -9.63 5.42
C ILE A 34 -9.08 -8.86 6.65
N ASP A 35 -8.24 -8.77 7.70
CA ASP A 35 -8.60 -8.04 8.92
C ASP A 35 -8.69 -6.54 8.65
N LEU A 36 -7.75 -5.99 7.87
CA LEU A 36 -7.80 -4.60 7.41
C LEU A 36 -9.04 -4.32 6.56
N MET A 37 -9.40 -5.23 5.64
CA MET A 37 -10.61 -5.08 4.84
C MET A 37 -11.87 -5.09 5.70
N ASN A 38 -11.97 -6.00 6.66
CA ASN A 38 -13.13 -6.12 7.53
C ASN A 38 -13.29 -4.93 8.48
N LEU A 39 -12.17 -4.36 8.96
CA LEU A 39 -12.18 -3.27 9.93
C LEU A 39 -12.27 -1.88 9.27
N ALA A 40 -11.49 -1.66 8.20
CA ALA A 40 -11.23 -0.32 7.65
C ALA A 40 -11.65 -0.18 6.18
N GLY A 41 -12.10 -1.24 5.51
CA GLY A 41 -12.53 -1.20 4.11
C GLY A 41 -11.39 -1.04 3.09
N PHE A 42 -10.13 -1.11 3.52
CA PHE A 42 -8.97 -1.14 2.62
C PHE A 42 -7.87 -2.03 3.18
N CYS A 43 -6.94 -2.46 2.33
CA CYS A 43 -5.75 -3.22 2.73
C CYS A 43 -4.56 -2.88 1.83
N ARG A 44 -3.44 -3.60 1.98
CA ARG A 44 -2.22 -3.40 1.16
C ARG A 44 -2.52 -3.49 -0.35
N ASN A 45 -3.37 -4.43 -0.77
CA ASN A 45 -3.75 -4.57 -2.18
C ASN A 45 -4.53 -3.35 -2.71
N CYS A 46 -5.30 -2.68 -1.85
CA CYS A 46 -5.98 -1.43 -2.24
C CYS A 46 -4.96 -0.32 -2.48
N LEU A 47 -3.95 -0.18 -1.61
CA LEU A 47 -2.85 0.77 -1.80
C LEU A 47 -2.11 0.52 -3.12
N SER A 48 -1.87 -0.74 -3.50
CA SER A 48 -1.21 -1.07 -4.78
C SER A 48 -2.07 -0.66 -5.98
N LYS A 49 -3.39 -0.86 -5.89
CA LYS A 49 -4.32 -0.43 -6.94
C LYS A 49 -4.36 1.09 -7.08
N TRP A 50 -4.38 1.83 -5.96
CA TRP A 50 -4.34 3.29 -5.97
C TRP A 50 -3.04 3.82 -6.56
N TYR A 51 -1.90 3.27 -6.13
CA TYR A 51 -0.59 3.63 -6.68
C TYR A 51 -0.55 3.43 -8.21
N ARG A 52 -1.04 2.29 -8.69
CA ARG A 52 -1.14 1.99 -10.12
C ARG A 52 -2.06 2.96 -10.87
N ALA A 53 -3.21 3.29 -10.30
CA ALA A 53 -4.16 4.23 -10.92
C ALA A 53 -3.55 5.63 -11.04
N GLU A 54 -2.96 6.15 -9.96
CA GLU A 54 -2.30 7.47 -9.96
C GLU A 54 -1.10 7.52 -10.93
N ALA A 55 -0.33 6.44 -11.05
CA ALA A 55 0.73 6.33 -12.05
C ALA A 55 0.15 6.39 -13.49
N SER A 56 -0.92 5.63 -13.75
CA SER A 56 -1.58 5.60 -15.05
C SER A 56 -2.15 6.97 -15.45
N GLU A 57 -2.74 7.70 -14.51
CA GLU A 57 -3.27 9.06 -14.76
C GLU A 57 -2.16 10.06 -15.12
N ARG A 58 -0.93 9.79 -14.70
CA ARG A 58 0.27 10.59 -15.02
C ARG A 58 1.02 10.06 -16.23
N GLY A 59 0.47 9.10 -16.97
CA GLY A 59 1.06 8.52 -18.17
C GLY A 59 2.17 7.50 -17.91
N HIS A 60 2.25 6.96 -16.68
CA HIS A 60 3.20 5.91 -16.32
C HIS A 60 2.49 4.55 -16.25
N GLU A 61 2.83 3.64 -17.16
CA GLU A 61 2.33 2.27 -17.09
C GLU A 61 3.10 1.45 -16.05
N ILE A 62 2.39 0.96 -15.04
CA ILE A 62 2.90 0.02 -14.05
C ILE A 62 2.02 -1.23 -14.03
N SER A 63 2.68 -2.40 -14.02
CA SER A 63 1.99 -3.69 -13.93
C SER A 63 1.44 -3.91 -12.52
N ASP A 64 0.40 -4.73 -12.38
CA ASP A 64 -0.15 -5.07 -11.05
C ASP A 64 0.91 -5.72 -10.12
N PRO A 65 1.77 -6.64 -10.58
CA PRO A 65 2.88 -7.14 -9.76
C PRO A 65 3.87 -6.06 -9.31
N ALA A 66 4.26 -5.15 -10.21
CA ALA A 66 5.19 -4.06 -9.87
C ALA A 66 4.58 -3.09 -8.86
N ALA A 67 3.31 -2.72 -9.03
CA ALA A 67 2.61 -1.86 -8.07
C ALA A 67 2.44 -2.53 -6.70
N ARG A 68 2.33 -3.87 -6.64
CA ARG A 68 2.38 -4.59 -5.37
C ARG A 68 3.77 -4.56 -4.76
N GLU A 69 4.82 -4.74 -5.55
CA GLU A 69 6.19 -4.69 -5.04
C GLU A 69 6.51 -3.36 -4.35
N GLU A 70 6.05 -2.23 -4.90
CA GLU A 70 6.17 -0.90 -4.26
C GLU A 70 5.50 -0.81 -2.87
N ILE A 71 4.42 -1.56 -2.64
CA ILE A 71 3.66 -1.54 -1.38
C ILE A 71 4.10 -2.64 -0.41
N TYR A 72 4.54 -3.79 -0.92
CA TYR A 72 4.98 -4.91 -0.09
C TYR A 72 6.48 -4.85 0.24
N GLY A 73 7.25 -4.01 -0.47
CA GLY A 73 8.70 -3.87 -0.30
C GLY A 73 9.51 -5.07 -0.80
N MET A 74 8.84 -6.05 -1.43
CA MET A 74 9.41 -7.24 -2.04
C MET A 74 8.41 -7.83 -3.04
N PRO A 75 8.85 -8.74 -3.93
CA PRO A 75 7.95 -9.42 -4.85
C PRO A 75 6.80 -10.09 -4.10
N TYR A 76 5.56 -9.82 -4.53
CA TYR A 76 4.36 -10.29 -3.84
C TYR A 76 4.33 -11.82 -3.63
N ASP A 77 4.87 -12.59 -4.58
CA ASP A 77 4.94 -14.04 -4.46
C ASP A 77 5.88 -14.49 -3.33
N GLN A 78 6.96 -13.76 -3.09
CA GLN A 78 7.86 -14.02 -1.95
C GLN A 78 7.17 -13.64 -0.64
N TRP A 79 6.55 -12.45 -0.57
CA TRP A 79 5.82 -12.03 0.63
C TRP A 79 4.74 -13.04 1.01
N LYS A 80 3.98 -13.51 0.02
CA LYS A 80 2.94 -14.50 0.20
C LYS A 80 3.48 -15.83 0.70
N ALA A 81 4.63 -16.27 0.19
CA ALA A 81 5.26 -17.53 0.63
C ALA A 81 5.74 -17.47 2.09
N ILE A 82 6.13 -16.29 2.58
CA ILE A 82 6.70 -16.13 3.92
C ILE A 82 5.62 -15.80 4.96
N HIS A 83 4.60 -15.03 4.58
CA HIS A 83 3.70 -14.36 5.55
C HIS A 83 2.21 -14.69 5.40
N GLN A 84 1.76 -15.25 4.28
CA GLN A 84 0.33 -15.54 4.11
C GLN A 84 -0.03 -16.91 4.69
N ALA A 85 -0.67 -16.92 5.86
CA ALA A 85 -1.25 -18.12 6.46
C ALA A 85 -2.78 -18.04 6.45
N GLY A 86 -3.45 -19.17 6.16
CA GLY A 86 -4.92 -19.28 6.23
C GLY A 86 -5.65 -19.21 4.88
N PRO A 87 -6.97 -19.47 4.88
CA PRO A 87 -7.75 -19.59 3.66
C PRO A 87 -7.89 -18.24 2.94
N LYS A 88 -7.80 -18.26 1.60
CA LYS A 88 -8.28 -17.16 0.78
C LYS A 88 -9.80 -17.07 0.96
N GLN A 89 -10.30 -15.95 1.45
CA GLN A 89 -11.73 -15.68 1.39
C GLN A 89 -12.03 -14.86 0.13
N ASP A 90 -12.97 -15.37 -0.67
CA ASP A 90 -13.54 -14.62 -1.77
C ASP A 90 -14.39 -13.48 -1.19
N HIS A 91 -14.05 -12.25 -1.57
CA HIS A 91 -14.90 -11.10 -1.29
C HIS A 91 -16.08 -11.13 -2.26
N LYS A 92 -17.29 -11.20 -1.71
CA LYS A 92 -18.56 -11.10 -2.44
C LYS A 92 -18.95 -9.64 -2.65
#